data_AF-A0A1F4VLW4-F1
#
_entry.id   AF-A0A1F4VLW4-F1
#
_cell.length_a   1.000
_cell.length_b   1.000
_cell.length_c   1.000
_cell.angle_alpha   90.00
_cell.angle_beta   90.00
_cell.angle_gamma   90.00
#
_symmetry.space_group_name_H-M   'P 1'
#
loop_
_entity.id
_entity.type
_entity.pdbx_description
1 polymer ?
#
loop_
_entity_poly.entity_id
_entity_poly.type
_entity_poly.pdbx_seq_one_letter_code
_entity_poly.pdbx_strand_id
1 'polypeptide(L)'
;MQGKKENQKGQTLIIVILTMMMALAVGISVSSRFLKSVNVTTRSDSSNRSLAVAEALAERLLVKPYATLKGYIDFGNCGTECALTINGEDGISATAGAVLSYVGNSTSALSVSLKRNKSIEVDLTDYTANKTLSVCWNNPSTGGEASITGFLVYGNGSSTYVLSNFAYNSLSSVYSSNGFSQAATNFGYTNCFNIAGQTTPKLLRLKSVYNDVDAFVIPAPGVSLPIQGILIKSTGSVKDLTRVVSVIKSAASLPTSFDYAIQMKSTTTTFSN
;
A
#
# COMPACT_ATOMS: atom_id res chain seq x y z
N MET A 1 80.72 -34.65 -12.81
CA MET A 1 79.37 -34.37 -13.35
C MET A 1 79.34 -32.93 -13.84
N GLN A 2 79.58 -32.72 -15.13
CA GLN A 2 79.49 -31.40 -15.76
C GLN A 2 78.04 -31.12 -16.14
N GLY A 3 77.42 -30.13 -15.47
CA GLY A 3 76.13 -29.58 -15.87
C GLY A 3 76.29 -28.75 -17.15
N LYS A 4 75.68 -29.23 -18.24
CA LYS A 4 75.60 -28.59 -19.55
C LYS A 4 74.86 -27.25 -19.43
N LYS A 5 75.54 -26.11 -19.66
CA LYS A 5 74.89 -24.79 -19.77
C LYS A 5 74.30 -24.65 -21.18
N GLU A 6 73.01 -24.92 -21.33
CA GLU A 6 72.29 -24.62 -22.58
C GLU A 6 71.98 -23.12 -22.69
N ASN A 7 72.03 -22.59 -23.91
CA ASN A 7 71.87 -21.19 -24.25
C ASN A 7 70.45 -20.68 -23.88
N GLN A 8 70.33 -20.07 -22.70
CA GLN A 8 69.11 -19.48 -22.12
C GLN A 8 68.64 -18.15 -22.76
N LYS A 9 69.11 -17.79 -23.96
CA LYS A 9 68.83 -16.47 -24.56
C LYS A 9 67.36 -16.27 -24.97
N GLY A 10 66.59 -17.34 -25.17
CA GLY A 10 65.15 -17.28 -25.46
C GLY A 10 64.24 -17.25 -24.21
N GLN A 11 64.68 -17.83 -23.09
CA GLN A 11 63.86 -17.93 -21.88
C GLN A 11 63.75 -16.60 -21.12
N THR A 12 64.78 -15.75 -21.16
CA THR A 12 64.74 -14.41 -20.55
C THR A 12 63.69 -13.52 -21.19
N LEU A 13 63.53 -13.55 -22.51
CA LEU A 13 62.53 -12.75 -23.23
C LEU A 13 61.10 -13.16 -22.81
N ILE A 14 60.85 -14.46 -22.67
CA ILE A 14 59.55 -14.99 -22.26
C ILE A 14 59.21 -14.57 -20.83
N ILE A 15 60.18 -14.62 -19.90
CA ILE A 15 59.96 -14.20 -18.51
C ILE A 15 59.64 -12.70 -18.42
N VAL A 16 60.33 -11.86 -19.20
CA VAL A 16 60.05 -10.41 -19.24
C VAL A 16 58.66 -10.14 -19.81
N ILE A 17 58.26 -10.83 -20.88
CA ILE A 17 56.92 -10.67 -21.45
C ILE A 17 55.84 -11.16 -20.46
N LEU A 18 56.05 -12.31 -19.82
CA LEU A 18 55.13 -12.85 -18.82
C LEU A 18 54.95 -11.89 -17.63
N THR A 19 56.04 -11.37 -17.09
CA THR A 19 55.99 -10.40 -15.98
C THR A 19 55.30 -9.10 -16.38
N MET A 20 55.51 -8.62 -17.61
CA MET A 20 54.82 -7.44 -18.15
C MET A 20 53.32 -7.69 -18.34
N MET A 21 52.92 -8.87 -18.83
CA MET A 21 51.51 -9.27 -18.94
C MET A 21 50.85 -9.39 -17.57
N MET A 22 51.53 -9.99 -16.58
CA MET A 22 51.02 -10.09 -15.21
C MET A 22 50.84 -8.71 -14.58
N ALA A 23 51.82 -7.81 -14.76
CA ALA A 23 51.73 -6.43 -14.27
C ALA A 23 50.54 -5.67 -14.88
N LEU A 24 50.35 -5.78 -16.21
CA LEU A 24 49.24 -5.16 -16.91
C LEU A 24 47.88 -5.73 -16.46
N ALA A 25 47.78 -7.06 -16.31
CA ALA A 25 46.56 -7.72 -15.86
C ALA A 25 46.16 -7.27 -14.45
N VAL A 26 47.13 -7.14 -13.53
CA VAL A 26 46.88 -6.63 -12.17
C VAL A 26 46.44 -5.16 -12.22
N GLY A 27 47.11 -4.32 -13.02
CA GLY A 27 46.76 -2.90 -13.18
C GLY A 27 45.33 -2.70 -13.70
N ILE A 28 44.93 -3.47 -14.72
CA ILE A 28 43.58 -3.43 -15.29
C ILE A 28 42.54 -3.94 -14.26
N SER A 29 42.86 -5.00 -13.52
CA SER A 29 41.96 -5.56 -12.50
C SER A 29 41.65 -4.57 -11.39
N VAL A 30 42.67 -3.91 -10.85
CA VAL A 30 42.51 -2.88 -9.80
C VAL A 30 41.72 -1.68 -10.33
N SER A 31 42.06 -1.19 -11.53
CA SER A 31 41.36 -0.06 -12.16
C SER A 31 39.88 -0.38 -12.43
N SER A 32 39.59 -1.60 -12.91
CA SER A 32 38.22 -2.05 -13.17
C SER A 32 37.40 -2.15 -11.88
N ARG A 33 38.00 -2.66 -10.79
CA ARG A 33 37.34 -2.73 -9.47
C ARG A 33 37.05 -1.34 -8.92
N PHE A 34 37.99 -0.41 -9.06
CA PHE A 34 37.81 0.97 -8.63
C PHE A 34 36.68 1.67 -9.39
N LEU A 35 36.69 1.62 -10.71
CA LEU A 35 35.62 2.20 -11.56
C LEU A 35 34.25 1.59 -11.23
N LYS A 36 34.20 0.26 -11.01
CA LYS A 36 32.97 -0.40 -10.59
C LYS A 36 32.49 0.08 -9.22
N SER A 37 33.39 0.23 -8.25
CA SER A 37 33.06 0.71 -6.90
C SER A 37 32.51 2.14 -6.91
N VAL A 38 33.16 3.04 -7.67
CA VAL A 38 32.70 4.43 -7.84
C VAL A 38 31.31 4.45 -8.50
N ASN A 39 31.12 3.70 -9.57
CA ASN A 39 29.83 3.64 -10.27
C ASN A 39 28.70 3.07 -9.39
N VAL A 40 28.98 2.06 -8.56
CA VAL A 40 27.98 1.54 -7.61
C VAL A 40 27.63 2.61 -6.58
N THR A 41 28.63 3.33 -6.07
CA THR A 41 28.43 4.38 -5.07
C THR A 41 27.62 5.55 -5.64
N THR A 42 27.95 6.05 -6.83
CA THR A 42 27.23 7.16 -7.48
C THR A 42 25.79 6.79 -7.84
N ARG A 43 25.56 5.56 -8.31
CA ARG A 43 24.21 5.06 -8.56
C ARG A 43 23.40 4.89 -7.27
N SER A 44 24.05 4.47 -6.19
CA SER A 44 23.42 4.39 -4.87
C SER A 44 23.02 5.77 -4.35
N ASP A 45 23.92 6.75 -4.43
CA ASP A 45 23.64 8.13 -4.02
C ASP A 45 22.50 8.76 -4.85
N SER A 46 22.56 8.64 -6.18
CA SER A 46 21.49 9.13 -7.08
C SER A 46 20.14 8.43 -6.82
N SER A 47 20.17 7.14 -6.45
CA SER A 47 18.99 6.38 -6.04
C SER A 47 18.40 6.92 -4.73
N ASN A 48 19.23 7.23 -3.74
CA ASN A 48 18.75 7.78 -2.47
C ASN A 48 18.17 9.19 -2.63
N ARG A 49 18.82 10.03 -3.46
CA ARG A 49 18.33 11.38 -3.78
C ARG A 49 17.00 11.35 -4.54
N SER A 50 16.85 10.45 -5.52
CA SER A 50 15.58 10.27 -6.25
C SER A 50 14.46 9.78 -5.34
N LEU A 51 14.75 8.93 -4.35
CA LEU A 51 13.77 8.56 -3.33
C LEU A 51 13.40 9.75 -2.43
N ALA A 52 14.40 10.45 -1.90
CA ALA A 52 14.19 11.57 -0.98
C ALA A 52 13.34 12.70 -1.60
N VAL A 53 13.57 13.05 -2.87
CA VAL A 53 12.74 14.05 -3.56
C VAL A 53 11.31 13.55 -3.82
N ALA A 54 11.14 12.25 -4.08
CA ALA A 54 9.81 11.65 -4.24
C ALA A 54 9.03 11.68 -2.93
N GLU A 55 9.67 11.34 -1.81
CA GLU A 55 9.10 11.40 -0.46
C GLU A 55 8.74 12.84 -0.08
N ALA A 56 9.65 13.79 -0.29
CA ALA A 56 9.41 15.20 0.00
C ALA A 56 8.21 15.77 -0.79
N LEU A 57 8.07 15.41 -2.07
CA LEU A 57 6.90 15.80 -2.87
C LEU A 57 5.62 15.14 -2.34
N ALA A 58 5.67 13.86 -1.98
CA ALA A 58 4.52 13.16 -1.40
C ALA A 58 4.08 13.82 -0.08
N GLU A 59 5.02 14.14 0.81
CA GLU A 59 4.75 14.83 2.08
C GLU A 59 4.13 16.21 1.88
N ARG A 60 4.66 17.01 0.94
CA ARG A 60 4.08 18.31 0.58
C ARG A 60 2.62 18.19 0.16
N LEU A 61 2.28 17.16 -0.61
CA LEU A 61 0.91 16.90 -1.05
C LEU A 61 0.03 16.36 0.09
N LEU A 62 0.57 15.52 0.98
CA LEU A 62 -0.15 14.96 2.11
C LEU A 62 -0.64 16.04 3.10
N VAL A 63 0.11 17.12 3.26
CA VAL A 63 -0.28 18.24 4.13
C VAL A 63 -1.43 19.07 3.53
N LYS A 64 -1.70 18.98 2.22
CA LYS A 64 -2.78 19.74 1.59
C LYS A 64 -4.16 19.28 2.07
N PRO A 65 -5.14 20.20 2.14
CA PRO A 65 -6.53 19.84 2.41
C PRO A 65 -7.06 18.83 1.39
N TYR A 66 -7.90 17.91 1.86
CA TYR A 66 -8.51 16.87 1.01
C TYR A 66 -9.26 17.48 -0.18
N ALA A 67 -10.01 18.57 0.04
CA ALA A 67 -10.75 19.28 -1.00
C ALA A 67 -9.84 19.83 -2.11
N THR A 68 -8.63 20.30 -1.77
CA THR A 68 -7.66 20.81 -2.76
C THR A 68 -7.14 19.67 -3.64
N LEU A 69 -6.77 18.54 -3.03
CA LEU A 69 -6.30 17.36 -3.77
C LEU A 69 -7.38 16.77 -4.67
N LYS A 70 -8.64 16.78 -4.21
CA LYS A 70 -9.81 16.42 -5.02
C LYS A 70 -9.91 17.32 -6.26
N GLY A 71 -9.79 18.64 -6.07
CA GLY A 71 -9.77 19.60 -7.18
C GLY A 71 -8.67 19.29 -8.20
N TYR A 72 -7.46 18.96 -7.76
CA TYR A 72 -6.37 18.60 -8.68
C TYR A 72 -6.69 17.40 -9.58
N ILE A 73 -7.39 16.40 -9.04
CA ILE A 73 -7.83 15.23 -9.82
C ILE A 73 -8.95 15.63 -10.78
N ASP A 74 -9.96 16.35 -10.29
CA ASP A 74 -11.14 16.73 -11.08
C ASP A 74 -10.80 17.66 -12.25
N PHE A 75 -9.87 18.60 -12.06
CA PHE A 75 -9.37 19.49 -13.11
C PHE A 75 -8.24 18.86 -13.94
N GLY A 76 -7.73 17.68 -13.55
CA GLY A 76 -6.61 17.00 -14.20
C GLY A 76 -5.30 17.79 -14.15
N ASN A 77 -5.17 18.78 -13.24
CA ASN A 77 -4.02 19.66 -13.17
C ASN A 77 -3.79 20.18 -11.74
N CYS A 78 -2.54 20.10 -11.30
CA CYS A 78 -2.04 20.63 -10.03
C CYS A 78 -0.84 21.59 -10.21
N GLY A 79 -0.50 21.94 -11.45
CA GLY A 79 0.58 22.87 -11.79
C GLY A 79 1.90 22.51 -11.11
N THR A 80 2.56 23.54 -10.57
CA THR A 80 3.85 23.41 -9.87
C THR A 80 3.74 22.74 -8.49
N GLU A 81 2.54 22.44 -7.99
CA GLU A 81 2.37 21.76 -6.70
C GLU A 81 2.63 20.25 -6.80
N CYS A 82 2.45 19.65 -7.98
CA CYS A 82 2.79 18.26 -8.26
C CYS A 82 4.20 18.06 -8.81
N ALA A 83 5.02 19.11 -8.78
CA ALA A 83 6.41 19.03 -9.17
C ALA A 83 7.29 19.56 -8.03
N LEU A 84 8.45 18.94 -7.86
CA LEU A 84 9.48 19.41 -6.95
C LEU A 84 10.84 19.31 -7.64
N THR A 85 11.67 20.32 -7.47
CA THR A 85 13.07 20.29 -7.91
C THR A 85 13.94 20.73 -6.75
N ILE A 86 14.91 19.90 -6.40
CA ILE A 86 15.92 20.19 -5.38
C ILE A 86 17.26 20.24 -6.09
N ASN A 87 17.93 21.38 -6.02
CA ASN A 87 19.26 21.55 -6.60
C ASN A 87 20.31 21.24 -5.53
N GLY A 88 21.14 20.23 -5.78
CA GLY A 88 22.30 19.94 -4.95
C GLY A 88 23.41 20.97 -5.13
N GLU A 89 24.22 21.17 -4.09
CA GLU A 89 25.42 22.02 -4.15
C GLU A 89 26.47 21.49 -5.14
N ASP A 90 26.39 20.21 -5.48
CA ASP A 90 27.21 19.53 -6.49
C ASP A 90 26.73 19.76 -7.93
N GLY A 91 25.72 20.63 -8.14
CA GLY A 91 25.15 20.93 -9.45
C GLY A 91 24.24 19.83 -10.00
N ILE A 92 23.91 18.81 -9.19
CA ILE A 92 22.97 17.74 -9.57
C ILE A 92 21.58 18.11 -9.09
N SER A 93 20.64 18.29 -10.02
CA SER A 93 19.23 18.48 -9.70
C SER A 93 18.49 17.15 -9.55
N ALA A 94 17.74 17.02 -8.46
CA ALA A 94 16.75 15.97 -8.26
C ALA A 94 15.37 16.54 -8.55
N THR A 95 14.58 15.83 -9.36
CA THR A 95 13.23 16.25 -9.73
C THR A 95 12.21 15.21 -9.29
N ALA A 96 10.99 15.61 -8.95
CA ALA A 96 9.88 14.70 -8.72
C ALA A 96 8.62 15.22 -9.39
N GLY A 97 7.81 14.28 -9.89
CA GLY A 97 6.47 14.51 -10.40
C GLY A 97 5.45 13.60 -9.73
N ALA A 98 4.30 14.13 -9.34
CA ALA A 98 3.23 13.38 -8.71
C ALA A 98 2.00 13.26 -9.60
N VAL A 99 1.40 12.07 -9.61
CA VAL A 99 0.09 11.80 -10.21
C VAL A 99 -0.87 11.43 -9.09
N LEU A 100 -2.04 12.07 -9.08
CA LEU A 100 -3.08 11.82 -8.09
C LEU A 100 -4.20 11.02 -8.74
N SER A 101 -4.76 10.06 -8.00
CA SER A 101 -5.93 9.29 -8.44
C SER A 101 -6.81 8.93 -7.25
N TYR A 102 -8.10 8.71 -7.50
CA TYR A 102 -8.99 8.23 -6.45
C TYR A 102 -8.70 6.77 -6.09
N VAL A 103 -8.81 6.46 -4.81
CA VAL A 103 -8.92 5.08 -4.29
C VAL A 103 -10.41 4.81 -4.10
N GLY A 104 -10.91 3.71 -4.67
CA GLY A 104 -12.35 3.49 -4.80
C GLY A 104 -12.91 4.23 -6.02
N ASN A 105 -14.17 4.68 -5.94
CA ASN A 105 -14.92 5.21 -7.09
C ASN A 105 -14.99 4.24 -8.27
N SER A 106 -15.16 2.95 -7.98
CA SER A 106 -15.27 1.90 -8.98
C SER A 106 -16.35 0.91 -8.60
N THR A 107 -16.82 0.16 -9.61
CA THR A 107 -17.71 -0.98 -9.43
C THR A 107 -16.95 -2.24 -8.98
N SER A 108 -15.64 -2.13 -8.78
CA SER A 108 -14.78 -3.24 -8.37
C SER A 108 -14.73 -3.36 -6.85
N ALA A 109 -14.35 -4.55 -6.38
CA ALA A 109 -14.17 -4.80 -4.96
C ALA A 109 -13.06 -3.90 -4.38
N LEU A 110 -13.33 -3.25 -3.26
CA LEU A 110 -12.35 -2.51 -2.47
C LEU A 110 -11.66 -3.48 -1.51
N SER A 111 -10.35 -3.66 -1.67
CA SER A 111 -9.53 -4.43 -0.74
C SER A 111 -9.19 -3.60 0.49
N VAL A 112 -9.43 -4.15 1.68
CA VAL A 112 -9.10 -3.55 2.98
C VAL A 112 -8.35 -4.56 3.84
N SER A 113 -7.20 -4.15 4.40
CA SER A 113 -6.39 -5.03 5.26
C SER A 113 -6.82 -4.88 6.72
N LEU A 114 -7.61 -5.83 7.22
CA LEU A 114 -8.10 -5.83 8.59
C LEU A 114 -7.06 -6.48 9.51
N LYS A 115 -6.41 -5.64 10.31
CA LYS A 115 -5.53 -6.12 11.39
C LYS A 115 -6.34 -6.53 12.60
N ARG A 116 -5.89 -7.58 13.29
CA ARG A 116 -6.53 -8.08 14.50
C ARG A 116 -6.72 -6.93 15.48
N ASN A 117 -7.96 -6.80 15.95
CA ASN A 117 -8.41 -5.78 16.88
C ASN A 117 -8.28 -4.32 16.42
N LYS A 118 -8.00 -4.07 15.14
CA LYS A 118 -8.03 -2.72 14.56
C LYS A 118 -9.23 -2.56 13.64
N SER A 119 -9.90 -1.42 13.76
CA SER A 119 -11.03 -1.07 12.91
C SER A 119 -10.53 -0.30 11.68
N ILE A 120 -11.10 -0.61 10.52
CA ILE A 120 -11.03 0.19 9.29
C ILE A 120 -12.41 0.76 9.01
N GLU A 121 -12.40 1.92 8.38
CA GLU A 121 -13.58 2.63 7.96
C GLU A 121 -13.64 2.72 6.43
N VAL A 122 -14.82 2.48 5.89
CA VAL A 122 -15.15 2.59 4.47
C VAL A 122 -16.23 3.64 4.36
N ASP A 123 -15.95 4.70 3.59
CA ASP A 123 -16.88 5.80 3.36
C ASP A 123 -17.98 5.34 2.41
N LEU A 124 -19.22 5.50 2.85
CA LEU A 124 -20.42 5.21 2.05
C LEU A 124 -21.25 6.46 1.78
N THR A 125 -20.71 7.63 2.06
CA THR A 125 -21.30 8.91 1.66
C THR A 125 -21.50 8.91 0.15
N ASP A 126 -22.74 9.10 -0.29
CA ASP A 126 -23.19 9.03 -1.69
C ASP A 126 -23.23 7.63 -2.32
N TYR A 127 -23.11 6.56 -1.53
CA TYR A 127 -23.44 5.22 -2.02
C TYR A 127 -24.94 5.08 -2.32
N THR A 128 -25.27 4.39 -3.41
CA THR A 128 -26.65 4.30 -3.92
C THR A 128 -27.60 3.70 -2.88
N ALA A 129 -28.71 4.42 -2.62
CA ALA A 129 -29.74 4.03 -1.66
C ALA A 129 -30.33 2.64 -1.94
N ASN A 130 -30.61 1.91 -0.85
CA ASN A 130 -31.24 0.57 -0.85
C ASN A 130 -30.47 -0.49 -1.65
N LYS A 131 -29.17 -0.28 -1.89
CA LYS A 131 -28.29 -1.28 -2.52
C LYS A 131 -27.50 -2.02 -1.47
N THR A 132 -27.47 -3.35 -1.60
CA THR A 132 -26.73 -4.23 -0.71
C THR A 132 -25.22 -4.05 -0.91
N LEU A 133 -24.46 -4.25 0.15
CA LEU A 133 -23.01 -4.36 0.13
C LEU A 133 -22.65 -5.78 0.55
N SER A 134 -21.64 -6.37 -0.07
CA SER A 134 -21.13 -7.66 0.37
C SER A 134 -19.72 -7.50 0.91
N VAL A 135 -19.42 -8.15 2.03
CA VAL A 135 -18.07 -8.21 2.59
C VAL A 135 -17.61 -9.64 2.48
N CYS A 136 -16.50 -9.85 1.79
CA CYS A 136 -15.94 -11.17 1.49
C CYS A 136 -14.49 -11.26 1.91
N TRP A 137 -14.03 -12.44 2.31
CA TRP A 137 -12.63 -12.72 2.64
C TRP A 137 -12.30 -14.19 2.42
N ASN A 138 -11.00 -14.46 2.36
CA ASN A 138 -10.48 -15.82 2.38
C ASN A 138 -9.74 -16.10 3.68
N ASN A 139 -9.80 -17.36 4.14
CA ASN A 139 -8.95 -17.79 5.24
C ASN A 139 -7.48 -17.73 4.79
N PRO A 140 -6.56 -17.22 5.64
CA PRO A 140 -5.15 -17.17 5.31
C PRO A 140 -4.56 -18.58 5.20
N SER A 141 -3.61 -18.75 4.28
CA SER A 141 -2.96 -20.04 3.98
C SER A 141 -2.13 -20.60 5.14
N THR A 142 -1.70 -19.75 6.07
CA THR A 142 -0.83 -20.11 7.20
C THR A 142 -1.58 -20.72 8.40
N GLY A 143 -2.88 -20.96 8.26
CA GLY A 143 -3.73 -21.42 9.35
C GLY A 143 -4.09 -20.26 10.30
N GLY A 144 -5.37 -20.19 10.66
CA GLY A 144 -5.91 -19.16 11.54
C GLY A 144 -7.09 -18.45 10.91
N GLU A 145 -8.28 -18.78 11.40
CA GLU A 145 -9.53 -18.26 10.85
C GLU A 145 -9.80 -16.85 11.38
N ALA A 146 -10.16 -15.96 10.47
CA ALA A 146 -10.59 -14.62 10.82
C ALA A 146 -12.12 -14.57 10.90
N SER A 147 -12.61 -13.74 11.82
CA SER A 147 -14.02 -13.39 11.91
C SER A 147 -14.13 -11.89 11.91
N ILE A 148 -15.12 -11.40 11.16
CA ILE A 148 -15.31 -9.98 10.91
C ILE A 148 -16.50 -9.51 11.74
N THR A 149 -16.31 -8.42 12.46
CA THR A 149 -17.37 -7.69 13.15
C THR A 149 -17.34 -6.24 12.72
N GLY A 150 -18.46 -5.55 12.85
CA GLY A 150 -18.56 -4.18 12.44
C GLY A 150 -19.96 -3.62 12.61
N PHE A 151 -20.12 -2.41 12.08
CA PHE A 151 -21.40 -1.75 12.00
C PHE A 151 -21.49 -0.87 10.78
N LEU A 152 -22.72 -0.72 10.29
CA LEU A 152 -23.09 0.26 9.27
C LEU A 152 -23.78 1.44 9.95
N VAL A 153 -23.32 2.66 9.70
CA VAL A 153 -24.01 3.91 10.05
C VAL A 153 -24.82 4.38 8.84
N TYR A 154 -26.09 4.66 9.05
CA TYR A 154 -26.98 5.21 8.02
C TYR A 154 -27.98 6.19 8.64
N GLY A 155 -28.48 7.14 7.85
CA GLY A 155 -29.55 8.03 8.27
C GLY A 155 -30.94 7.46 7.98
N ASN A 156 -31.91 7.77 8.85
CA ASN A 156 -33.31 7.36 8.67
C ASN A 156 -34.23 8.52 8.24
N GLY A 157 -33.73 9.42 7.37
CA GLY A 157 -34.49 10.57 6.84
C GLY A 157 -34.90 11.65 7.85
N SER A 158 -34.70 11.44 9.15
CA SER A 158 -35.20 12.27 10.25
C SER A 158 -34.10 13.04 10.99
N SER A 159 -32.95 13.28 10.34
CA SER A 159 -31.72 13.79 10.96
C SER A 159 -31.12 12.89 12.06
N THR A 160 -31.63 11.66 12.20
CA THR A 160 -31.12 10.66 13.14
C THR A 160 -30.26 9.64 12.42
N TYR A 161 -29.11 9.32 13.02
CA TYR A 161 -28.23 8.24 12.58
C TYR A 161 -28.55 6.96 13.34
N VAL A 162 -28.57 5.84 12.62
CA VAL A 162 -28.86 4.51 13.14
C VAL A 162 -27.67 3.60 12.82
N LEU A 163 -27.45 2.63 13.70
CA LEU A 163 -26.41 1.62 13.58
C LEU A 163 -27.03 0.27 13.26
N SER A 164 -26.46 -0.45 12.31
CA SER A 164 -26.73 -1.87 12.09
C SER A 164 -25.45 -2.64 12.39
N ASN A 165 -25.43 -3.38 13.49
CA ASN A 165 -24.30 -4.22 13.87
C ASN A 165 -24.31 -5.54 13.10
N PHE A 166 -23.13 -6.13 12.93
CA PHE A 166 -22.98 -7.47 12.39
C PHE A 166 -21.72 -8.14 12.93
N ALA A 167 -21.78 -9.46 13.06
CA ALA A 167 -20.64 -10.29 13.41
C ALA A 167 -20.74 -11.62 12.69
N TYR A 168 -19.69 -11.96 11.94
CA TYR A 168 -19.64 -13.15 11.09
C TYR A 168 -18.36 -13.96 11.31
N ASN A 169 -18.55 -15.24 11.58
CA ASN A 169 -17.54 -16.28 11.58
C ASN A 169 -17.25 -16.75 10.15
N SER A 170 -16.05 -17.28 9.92
CA SER A 170 -15.75 -18.04 8.71
C SER A 170 -16.59 -19.34 8.65
N LEU A 171 -16.78 -19.88 7.44
CA LEU A 171 -17.57 -21.07 7.17
C LEU A 171 -17.12 -22.31 7.95
N SER A 172 -15.82 -22.41 8.24
CA SER A 172 -15.23 -23.53 9.00
C SER A 172 -14.85 -23.16 10.44
N SER A 173 -15.32 -22.01 10.93
CA SER A 173 -14.78 -21.42 12.15
C SER A 173 -14.81 -22.35 13.37
N VAL A 174 -13.67 -22.51 14.03
CA VAL A 174 -13.58 -23.17 15.35
C VAL A 174 -14.29 -22.40 16.46
N TYR A 175 -14.69 -21.15 16.21
CA TYR A 175 -15.30 -20.24 17.20
C TYR A 175 -16.84 -20.23 17.15
N SER A 176 -17.47 -21.39 16.97
CA SER A 176 -18.94 -21.49 16.78
C SER A 176 -19.78 -21.09 18.01
N SER A 177 -19.17 -20.99 19.20
CA SER A 177 -19.85 -20.64 20.45
C SER A 177 -19.89 -19.13 20.77
N ASN A 178 -19.38 -18.27 19.88
CA ASN A 178 -19.29 -16.83 20.13
C ASN A 178 -20.58 -16.04 19.78
N GLY A 179 -21.62 -16.70 19.28
CA GLY A 179 -22.88 -16.06 18.88
C GLY A 179 -22.83 -15.30 17.55
N PHE A 180 -21.74 -15.41 16.79
CA PHE A 180 -21.62 -14.78 15.47
C PHE A 180 -22.36 -15.61 14.43
N SER A 181 -22.91 -14.94 13.42
CA SER A 181 -23.51 -15.61 12.27
C SER A 181 -22.43 -16.29 11.42
N GLN A 182 -22.77 -17.35 10.69
CA GLN A 182 -21.83 -18.00 9.79
C GLN A 182 -21.84 -17.27 8.43
N ALA A 183 -20.66 -17.01 7.88
CA ALA A 183 -20.53 -16.54 6.50
C ALA A 183 -20.93 -17.64 5.49
N ALA A 184 -21.03 -17.29 4.22
CA ALA A 184 -21.30 -18.23 3.13
C ALA A 184 -20.34 -18.02 1.95
N THR A 185 -20.10 -19.06 1.15
CA THR A 185 -19.27 -18.94 -0.06
C THR A 185 -20.00 -18.11 -1.10
N ASN A 186 -19.37 -17.05 -1.62
CA ASN A 186 -19.94 -16.24 -2.68
C ASN A 186 -18.84 -15.47 -3.44
N PHE A 187 -19.12 -15.00 -4.66
CA PHE A 187 -18.19 -14.19 -5.48
C PHE A 187 -16.77 -14.79 -5.66
N GLY A 188 -16.62 -16.11 -5.54
CA GLY A 188 -15.31 -16.78 -5.58
C GLY A 188 -14.51 -16.73 -4.28
N TYR A 189 -15.08 -16.20 -3.20
CA TYR A 189 -14.49 -16.17 -1.86
C TYR A 189 -15.11 -17.25 -0.96
N THR A 190 -14.28 -17.79 -0.07
CA THR A 190 -14.69 -18.81 0.91
C THR A 190 -15.63 -18.28 1.97
N ASN A 191 -15.58 -16.99 2.30
CA ASN A 191 -16.44 -16.39 3.31
C ASN A 191 -16.99 -15.06 2.81
N CYS A 192 -18.31 -14.90 2.81
CA CYS A 192 -19.01 -13.68 2.48
C CYS A 192 -20.26 -13.50 3.35
N PHE A 193 -20.61 -12.25 3.63
CA PHE A 193 -21.93 -11.89 4.12
C PHE A 193 -22.44 -10.63 3.43
N ASN A 194 -23.77 -10.47 3.44
CA ASN A 194 -24.45 -9.34 2.86
C ASN A 194 -24.89 -8.37 3.95
N ILE A 195 -24.65 -7.10 3.71
CA ILE A 195 -25.16 -5.98 4.49
C ILE A 195 -26.37 -5.44 3.73
N ALA A 196 -27.52 -5.43 4.41
CA ALA A 196 -28.76 -4.93 3.86
C ALA A 196 -28.61 -3.45 3.46
N GLY A 197 -29.07 -3.11 2.25
CA GLY A 197 -29.01 -1.74 1.74
C GLY A 197 -29.88 -0.81 2.58
N GLN A 198 -29.41 0.41 2.78
CA GLN A 198 -30.08 1.44 3.57
C GLN A 198 -30.40 2.66 2.72
N THR A 199 -31.34 3.50 3.17
CA THR A 199 -31.78 4.69 2.42
C THR A 199 -30.70 5.76 2.32
N THR A 200 -29.93 5.98 3.40
CA THR A 200 -28.81 6.94 3.40
C THR A 200 -27.59 6.36 4.10
N PRO A 201 -26.87 5.40 3.48
CA PRO A 201 -25.65 4.86 4.06
C PRO A 201 -24.59 5.97 4.20
N LYS A 202 -23.80 5.91 5.26
CA LYS A 202 -22.77 6.91 5.56
C LYS A 202 -21.42 6.27 5.80
N LEU A 203 -21.40 5.21 6.59
CA LEU A 203 -20.16 4.64 7.08
C LEU A 203 -20.27 3.13 7.22
N LEU A 204 -19.27 2.40 6.75
CA LEU A 204 -19.09 1.00 7.10
C LEU A 204 -17.80 0.85 7.91
N ARG A 205 -17.92 0.36 9.13
CA ARG A 205 -16.78 0.07 9.99
C ARG A 205 -16.58 -1.42 10.12
N LEU A 206 -15.37 -1.90 9.87
CA LEU A 206 -15.01 -3.31 9.86
C LEU A 206 -13.82 -3.55 10.78
N LYS A 207 -13.83 -4.68 11.48
CA LYS A 207 -12.77 -5.11 12.39
C LYS A 207 -12.62 -6.62 12.33
N SER A 208 -11.39 -7.11 12.37
CA SER A 208 -11.14 -8.53 12.57
C SER A 208 -10.86 -8.85 14.04
N VAL A 209 -11.41 -9.98 14.53
CA VAL A 209 -11.34 -10.37 15.95
C VAL A 209 -10.22 -11.37 16.22
N TYR A 210 -10.14 -12.45 15.44
CA TYR A 210 -9.27 -13.59 15.76
C TYR A 210 -7.92 -13.55 15.04
N ASN A 211 -7.88 -13.13 13.77
CA ASN A 211 -6.65 -13.10 12.98
C ASN A 211 -6.64 -11.95 11.98
N ASP A 212 -5.47 -11.56 11.50
CA ASP A 212 -5.35 -10.61 10.39
C ASP A 212 -6.00 -11.20 9.13
N VAL A 213 -6.70 -10.36 8.36
CA VAL A 213 -7.33 -10.79 7.10
C VAL A 213 -7.47 -9.63 6.11
N ASP A 214 -7.24 -9.91 4.84
CA ASP A 214 -7.63 -9.01 3.77
C ASP A 214 -9.08 -9.29 3.38
N ALA A 215 -9.94 -8.29 3.60
CA ALA A 215 -11.34 -8.34 3.26
C ALA A 215 -11.62 -7.49 2.02
N PHE A 216 -12.69 -7.83 1.31
CA PHE A 216 -13.10 -7.22 0.07
C PHE A 216 -14.52 -6.70 0.25
N VAL A 217 -14.69 -5.39 0.17
CA VAL A 217 -16.00 -4.75 0.14
C VAL A 217 -16.45 -4.66 -1.31
N ILE A 218 -17.53 -5.37 -1.63
CA ILE A 218 -18.05 -5.52 -2.99
C ILE A 218 -19.36 -4.72 -3.07
N PRO A 219 -19.46 -3.72 -3.96
CA PRO A 219 -20.71 -3.01 -4.18
C PRO A 219 -21.73 -3.89 -4.90
N ALA A 220 -23.00 -3.46 -4.87
CA ALA A 220 -24.03 -4.08 -5.69
C ALA A 220 -23.66 -3.98 -7.19
N PRO A 221 -24.10 -4.94 -8.03
CA PRO A 221 -23.85 -4.90 -9.46
C PRO A 221 -24.27 -3.56 -10.10
N GLY A 222 -23.37 -2.95 -10.86
CA GLY A 222 -23.61 -1.66 -11.53
C GLY A 222 -23.55 -0.42 -10.61
N VAL A 223 -23.17 -0.59 -9.34
CA VAL A 223 -23.01 0.50 -8.38
C VAL A 223 -21.53 0.68 -8.07
N SER A 224 -21.06 1.93 -8.02
CA SER A 224 -19.70 2.24 -7.60
C SER A 224 -19.63 2.49 -6.10
N LEU A 225 -18.57 2.01 -5.46
CA LEU A 225 -18.22 2.47 -4.11
C LEU A 225 -17.79 3.94 -4.17
N PRO A 226 -18.12 4.77 -3.18
CA PRO A 226 -17.62 6.14 -3.11
C PRO A 226 -16.10 6.21 -3.03
N ILE A 227 -15.56 7.42 -3.17
CA ILE A 227 -14.14 7.69 -3.02
C ILE A 227 -13.73 7.40 -1.57
N GLN A 228 -12.76 6.52 -1.37
CA GLN A 228 -12.25 6.12 -0.05
C GLN A 228 -11.03 6.96 0.37
N GLY A 229 -10.36 7.55 -0.62
CA GLY A 229 -9.15 8.32 -0.42
C GLY A 229 -8.53 8.77 -1.73
N ILE A 230 -7.38 9.42 -1.61
CA ILE A 230 -6.58 9.90 -2.73
C ILE A 230 -5.23 9.19 -2.68
N LEU A 231 -4.90 8.47 -3.75
CA LEU A 231 -3.58 7.90 -3.99
C LEU A 231 -2.69 8.99 -4.61
N ILE A 232 -1.56 9.25 -3.95
CA ILE A 232 -0.50 10.14 -4.41
C ILE A 232 0.65 9.25 -4.86
N LYS A 233 0.88 9.18 -6.18
CA LYS A 233 2.02 8.46 -6.77
C LYS A 233 3.09 9.46 -7.17
N SER A 234 4.12 9.59 -6.34
CA SER A 234 5.26 10.48 -6.55
C SER A 234 6.41 9.73 -7.20
N THR A 235 6.94 10.24 -8.31
CA THR A 235 8.08 9.67 -9.03
C THR A 235 9.24 10.66 -8.99
N GLY A 236 10.30 10.32 -8.27
CA GLY A 236 11.54 11.09 -8.22
C GLY A 236 12.55 10.58 -9.24
N SER A 237 13.34 11.49 -9.80
CA SER A 237 14.32 11.24 -10.84
C SER A 237 15.59 12.05 -10.60
N VAL A 238 16.73 11.38 -10.72
CA VAL A 238 18.07 11.98 -10.71
C VAL A 238 18.85 11.34 -11.85
N LYS A 239 19.17 12.13 -12.89
CA LYS A 239 19.76 11.62 -14.15
C LYS A 239 18.87 10.48 -14.71
N ASP A 240 19.42 9.28 -14.88
CA ASP A 240 18.72 8.11 -15.42
C ASP A 240 18.07 7.22 -14.35
N LEU A 241 18.17 7.58 -13.07
CA LEU A 241 17.63 6.80 -11.96
C LEU A 241 16.30 7.35 -11.50
N THR A 242 15.31 6.47 -11.42
CA THR A 242 13.95 6.80 -10.99
C THR A 242 13.52 5.95 -9.79
N ARG A 243 12.79 6.58 -8.86
CA ARG A 243 12.19 5.94 -7.69
C ARG A 243 10.75 6.40 -7.56
N VAL A 244 9.86 5.49 -7.15
CA VAL A 244 8.43 5.76 -7.02
C VAL A 244 8.00 5.51 -5.59
N VAL A 245 7.25 6.45 -5.05
CA VAL A 245 6.62 6.39 -3.72
C VAL A 245 5.12 6.56 -3.90
N SER A 246 4.34 5.70 -3.25
CA SER A 246 2.88 5.73 -3.30
C SER A 246 2.34 5.87 -1.89
N VAL A 247 1.55 6.92 -1.64
CA VAL A 247 0.91 7.16 -0.34
C VAL A 247 -0.58 7.39 -0.53
N ILE A 248 -1.40 6.88 0.38
CA ILE A 248 -2.84 7.08 0.37
C ILE A 248 -3.20 8.08 1.47
N LYS A 249 -3.89 9.15 1.10
CA LYS A 249 -4.60 10.04 2.03
C LYS A 249 -6.05 9.57 2.13
N SER A 250 -6.42 8.93 3.24
CA SER A 250 -7.79 8.51 3.49
C SER A 250 -8.71 9.72 3.74
N ALA A 251 -10.01 9.54 3.53
CA ALA A 251 -11.01 10.47 4.04
C ALA A 251 -10.96 10.54 5.58
N ALA A 252 -11.55 11.59 6.16
CA ALA A 252 -11.64 11.73 7.61
C ALA A 252 -12.42 10.56 8.21
N SER A 253 -11.89 9.95 9.27
CA SER A 253 -12.53 8.79 9.91
C SER A 253 -12.78 8.99 11.40
N LEU A 254 -13.77 8.26 11.94
CA LEU A 254 -14.14 8.34 13.35
C LEU A 254 -13.07 7.67 14.24
N PRO A 255 -12.62 8.31 15.34
CA PRO A 255 -11.65 7.71 16.25
C PRO A 255 -12.09 6.35 16.80
N THR A 256 -11.16 5.40 16.87
CA THR A 256 -11.39 4.03 17.36
C THR A 256 -11.69 3.92 18.85
N SER A 257 -11.44 4.98 19.62
CA SER A 257 -11.73 5.04 21.06
C SER A 257 -13.22 4.98 21.40
N PHE A 258 -14.10 5.32 20.46
CA PHE A 258 -15.55 5.33 20.70
C PHE A 258 -16.25 4.03 20.28
N ASP A 259 -15.55 3.08 19.66
CA ASP A 259 -16.13 1.84 19.13
C ASP A 259 -16.79 1.00 20.23
N TYR A 260 -16.19 0.97 21.43
CA TYR A 260 -16.69 0.17 22.55
C TYR A 260 -18.05 0.66 23.06
N ALA A 261 -18.21 1.98 23.23
CA ALA A 261 -19.47 2.57 23.67
C ALA A 261 -20.58 2.40 22.63
N ILE A 262 -20.22 2.36 21.34
CA ILE A 262 -21.15 2.24 20.22
C ILE A 262 -21.63 0.79 20.00
N GLN A 263 -20.77 -0.19 20.26
CA GLN A 263 -21.08 -1.62 20.09
C GLN A 263 -21.82 -2.24 21.29
N MET A 264 -21.94 -1.52 22.41
CA MET A 264 -22.69 -1.95 23.59
C MET A 264 -24.17 -1.62 23.46
N LYS A 265 -25.00 -2.66 23.26
CA LYS A 265 -26.48 -2.56 23.25
C LYS A 265 -27.09 -2.61 24.67
N SER A 266 -26.37 -3.17 25.65
CA SER A 266 -26.78 -3.32 27.06
C SER A 266 -25.57 -3.59 27.97
N THR A 267 -25.67 -3.25 29.26
CA THR A 267 -24.68 -3.57 30.31
C THR A 267 -24.52 -5.06 30.61
N THR A 268 -25.44 -5.90 30.12
CA THR A 268 -25.47 -7.34 30.38
C THR A 268 -25.20 -8.21 29.16
N THR A 269 -25.13 -7.63 27.95
CA THR A 269 -24.86 -8.37 26.71
C THR A 269 -23.83 -7.65 25.86
N THR A 270 -22.57 -8.08 25.97
CA THR A 270 -21.49 -7.71 25.06
C THR A 270 -21.66 -8.46 23.75
N PHE A 271 -21.91 -7.72 22.66
CA PHE A 271 -22.05 -8.20 21.28
C PHE A 271 -23.32 -9.04 21.02
N SER A 272 -24.38 -8.39 20.57
CA SER A 272 -25.54 -9.06 20.00
C SER A 272 -26.00 -8.35 18.73
N ASN A 273 -26.31 -9.11 17.68
CA ASN A 273 -27.06 -8.64 16.51
C ASN A 273 -28.35 -7.90 16.93
#